data_AF-A0A4U2ZZC6-F1
#
_entry.id   AF-A0A4U2ZZC6-F1
#
_cell.length_a   1.000
_cell.length_b   1.000
_cell.length_c   1.000
_cell.angle_alpha   90.00
_cell.angle_beta   90.00
_cell.angle_gamma   90.00
#
_symmetry.space_group_name_H-M   'P 1'
#
loop_
_entity.id
_entity.type
_entity.pdbx_description
1 polymer ?
#
loop_
_entity_poly.entity_id
_entity_poly.type
_entity_poly.pdbx_seq_one_letter_code
_entity_poly.pdbx_strand_id
1 'polypeptide(L)'
;NAFHLKAKSNHTFNDVATNSWARNAISAVQTNNIAKGVGGGKFAPSMDVTREQYAQFLYNAIQETEQTQQTKGQLLASILGETNWQGTKVYDKDHNDVTKENQNFIGLAKYDAKTARYEFFHANTGESRNDSGTFFITNDGKKRVLISETQNYQAVVELTQLDKEKFTYKRMGKDAKGNDVEVFVEHVPYHEKELSFTRPDKNLESSTGKIVTDVDGDKILSSTLWNGTVVLDEQGNDVTKYNSNLISLAKYDKNTNKYEFFNVNT
;
A
#
# COMPACT_ATOMS: atom_id res chain seq x y z
N ASN A 1 -26.29 9.57 4.46
CA ASN A 1 -25.59 9.37 3.18
C ASN A 1 -24.81 8.07 3.22
N ALA A 2 -25.16 7.10 2.38
CA ALA A 2 -24.53 5.76 2.34
C ALA A 2 -23.02 5.78 2.08
N PHE A 3 -22.53 6.77 1.32
CA PHE A 3 -21.11 6.92 0.97
C PHE A 3 -20.37 7.98 1.82
N HIS A 4 -21.02 8.56 2.83
CA HIS A 4 -20.44 9.60 3.71
C HIS A 4 -19.69 10.77 3.01
N LEU A 5 -20.03 11.05 1.74
CA LEU A 5 -19.36 12.06 0.91
C LEU A 5 -19.46 13.46 1.54
N LYS A 6 -18.32 14.14 1.63
CA LYS A 6 -18.22 15.54 2.07
C LYS A 6 -17.72 16.41 0.91
N ALA A 7 -18.29 17.60 0.78
CA ALA A 7 -17.78 18.59 -0.16
C ALA A 7 -16.38 19.05 0.27
N LYS A 8 -15.40 18.98 -0.64
CA LYS A 8 -14.02 19.47 -0.40
C LYS A 8 -13.93 20.98 -0.64
N SER A 9 -14.81 21.52 -1.48
CA SER A 9 -14.98 22.94 -1.78
C SER A 9 -16.38 23.20 -2.36
N ASN A 10 -16.71 24.46 -2.67
CA ASN A 10 -17.96 24.81 -3.37
C ASN A 10 -17.91 24.35 -4.83
N HIS A 11 -19.07 23.95 -5.37
CA HIS A 11 -19.20 23.67 -6.80
C HIS A 11 -18.92 24.89 -7.69
N THR A 12 -18.63 24.65 -8.97
CA THR A 12 -18.39 25.69 -9.98
C THR A 12 -19.58 25.94 -10.91
N PHE A 13 -20.71 25.26 -10.70
CA PHE A 13 -21.89 25.38 -11.56
C PHE A 13 -22.67 26.70 -11.39
N ASN A 14 -23.07 27.30 -12.50
CA ASN A 14 -23.77 28.60 -12.57
C ASN A 14 -25.30 28.47 -12.49
N ASP A 15 -25.83 27.26 -12.66
CA ASP A 15 -27.27 26.95 -12.65
C ASP A 15 -27.73 26.34 -11.32
N VAL A 16 -26.91 26.43 -10.28
CA VAL A 16 -27.23 25.98 -8.92
C VAL A 16 -27.27 27.19 -7.99
N ALA A 17 -28.48 27.53 -7.56
CA ALA A 17 -28.71 28.68 -6.69
C ALA A 17 -27.96 28.54 -5.34
N THR A 18 -27.50 29.66 -4.79
CA THR A 18 -26.74 29.71 -3.53
C THR A 18 -27.55 29.21 -2.33
N ASN A 19 -28.87 29.36 -2.36
CA ASN A 19 -29.81 28.88 -1.35
C ASN A 19 -30.45 27.52 -1.71
N SER A 20 -29.98 26.85 -2.76
CA SER A 20 -30.51 25.54 -3.15
C SER A 20 -30.23 24.51 -2.06
N TRP A 21 -31.25 23.74 -1.69
CA TRP A 21 -31.11 22.61 -0.75
C TRP A 21 -30.10 21.57 -1.27
N ALA A 22 -29.97 21.42 -2.58
CA ALA A 22 -29.08 20.46 -3.23
C ALA A 22 -27.62 20.96 -3.33
N ARG A 23 -27.35 22.23 -3.03
CA ARG A 23 -26.04 22.87 -3.23
C ARG A 23 -24.89 22.07 -2.61
N ASN A 24 -25.05 21.63 -1.36
CA ASN A 24 -24.00 20.88 -0.66
C ASN A 24 -23.81 19.47 -1.26
N ALA A 25 -24.89 18.81 -1.66
CA ALA A 25 -24.82 17.50 -2.31
C ALA A 25 -24.15 17.60 -3.69
N ILE A 26 -24.49 18.62 -4.48
CA ILE A 26 -23.88 18.89 -5.78
C ILE A 26 -22.39 19.19 -5.64
N SER A 27 -22.02 20.01 -4.65
CA SER A 27 -20.61 20.30 -4.34
C SER A 27 -19.85 19.02 -3.94
N ALA A 28 -20.48 18.15 -3.14
CA ALA A 28 -19.89 16.86 -2.78
C ALA A 28 -19.65 15.98 -4.00
N VAL A 29 -20.65 15.75 -4.86
CA VAL A 29 -20.45 14.88 -6.03
C VAL A 29 -19.49 15.46 -7.07
N GLN A 30 -19.38 16.79 -7.20
CA GLN A 30 -18.40 17.40 -8.10
C GLN A 30 -16.97 17.27 -7.56
N THR A 31 -16.76 17.66 -6.30
CA THR A 31 -15.42 17.72 -5.70
C THR A 31 -14.82 16.34 -5.38
N ASN A 32 -15.67 15.31 -5.36
CA ASN A 32 -15.27 13.91 -5.26
C ASN A 32 -15.23 13.22 -6.65
N ASN A 33 -15.24 13.98 -7.75
CA ASN A 33 -15.16 13.47 -9.13
C ASN A 33 -16.27 12.47 -9.53
N ILE A 34 -17.37 12.43 -8.79
CA ILE A 34 -18.49 11.52 -9.06
C ILE A 34 -19.32 12.03 -10.25
N ALA A 35 -19.56 13.34 -10.31
CA ALA A 35 -20.31 13.98 -11.39
C ALA A 35 -19.61 15.25 -11.88
N LYS A 36 -19.52 15.42 -13.21
CA LYS A 36 -18.84 16.57 -13.85
C LYS A 36 -19.80 17.66 -14.37
N GLY A 37 -21.11 17.41 -14.27
CA GLY A 37 -22.15 18.24 -14.89
C GLY A 37 -22.35 17.96 -16.37
N VAL A 38 -23.15 18.79 -17.04
CA VAL A 38 -23.59 18.59 -18.44
C VAL A 38 -22.83 19.48 -19.44
N GLY A 39 -21.79 20.17 -18.99
CA GLY A 39 -21.02 21.14 -19.79
C GLY A 39 -21.54 22.58 -19.65
N GLY A 40 -20.80 23.54 -20.21
CA GLY A 40 -21.18 24.97 -20.18
C GLY A 40 -21.27 25.58 -18.78
N GLY A 41 -20.57 25.00 -17.79
CA GLY A 41 -20.65 25.41 -16.39
C GLY A 41 -21.99 25.06 -15.72
N LYS A 42 -22.72 24.05 -16.22
CA LYS A 42 -24.03 23.64 -15.70
C LYS A 42 -24.03 22.25 -15.10
N PHE A 43 -24.80 22.07 -14.02
CA PHE A 43 -25.09 20.76 -13.43
C PHE A 43 -26.38 20.14 -14.00
N ALA A 44 -27.37 20.98 -14.31
CA ALA A 44 -28.73 20.61 -14.67
C ALA A 44 -29.45 19.77 -13.58
N PRO A 45 -29.73 20.34 -12.39
CA PRO A 45 -30.24 19.58 -11.24
C PRO A 45 -31.63 18.94 -11.43
N SER A 46 -32.40 19.40 -12.41
CA SER A 46 -33.73 18.87 -12.74
C SER A 46 -33.72 17.94 -13.96
N MET A 47 -32.55 17.64 -14.52
CA MET A 47 -32.41 16.72 -15.65
C MET A 47 -32.61 15.28 -15.18
N ASP A 48 -33.36 14.51 -15.96
CA ASP A 48 -33.45 13.07 -15.76
C ASP A 48 -32.12 12.40 -16.11
N VAL A 49 -31.65 11.56 -15.18
CA VAL A 49 -30.40 10.81 -15.33
C VAL A 49 -30.69 9.47 -16.01
N THR A 50 -29.95 9.13 -17.06
CA THR A 50 -30.09 7.81 -17.71
C THR A 50 -29.55 6.69 -16.83
N ARG A 51 -29.93 5.44 -17.10
CA ARG A 51 -29.44 4.27 -16.35
C ARG A 51 -27.92 4.16 -16.40
N GLU A 52 -27.33 4.48 -17.56
CA GLU A 52 -25.89 4.45 -17.80
C GLU A 52 -25.17 5.53 -16.99
N GLN A 53 -25.71 6.75 -16.96
CA GLN A 53 -25.17 7.84 -16.15
C GLN A 53 -25.25 7.51 -14.65
N TYR A 54 -26.37 6.95 -14.20
CA TYR A 54 -26.51 6.51 -12.82
C TYR A 54 -25.48 5.42 -12.45
N ALA A 55 -25.30 4.42 -13.32
CA ALA A 55 -24.29 3.37 -13.12
C ALA A 55 -22.87 3.95 -13.05
N GLN A 56 -22.54 4.94 -13.89
CA GLN A 56 -21.26 5.63 -13.85
C GLN A 56 -21.06 6.41 -12.54
N PHE A 57 -22.08 7.11 -12.04
CA PHE A 57 -22.01 7.80 -10.76
C PHE A 57 -21.77 6.83 -9.61
N LEU A 58 -22.47 5.69 -9.62
CA LEU A 58 -22.30 4.65 -8.61
C LEU A 58 -20.88 4.06 -8.65
N TYR A 59 -20.37 3.75 -9.84
CA TYR A 59 -19.00 3.28 -10.02
C TYR A 59 -17.97 4.28 -9.49
N ASN A 60 -18.10 5.57 -9.86
CA ASN A 60 -17.21 6.62 -9.38
C ASN A 60 -17.28 6.78 -7.84
N ALA A 61 -18.49 6.68 -7.27
CA ALA A 61 -18.68 6.80 -5.83
C ALA A 61 -18.04 5.63 -5.06
N ILE A 62 -18.15 4.40 -5.58
CA ILE A 62 -17.49 3.22 -5.00
C ILE A 62 -15.97 3.40 -5.04
N GLN A 63 -15.42 3.80 -6.19
CA GLN A 63 -13.98 4.03 -6.36
C GLN A 63 -13.45 5.14 -5.43
N GLU A 64 -14.16 6.26 -5.30
CA GLU A 64 -13.77 7.32 -4.35
C GLU A 64 -13.82 6.81 -2.89
N THR A 65 -14.81 5.98 -2.55
CA THR A 65 -14.93 5.44 -1.19
C THR A 65 -13.81 4.46 -0.87
N GLU A 66 -13.39 3.65 -1.84
CA GLU A 66 -12.22 2.77 -1.73
C GLU A 66 -10.94 3.61 -1.55
N GLN A 67 -10.74 4.65 -2.36
CA GLN A 67 -9.56 5.52 -2.26
C GLN A 67 -9.51 6.35 -0.97
N THR A 68 -10.65 6.80 -0.45
CA THR A 68 -10.71 7.61 0.78
C THR A 68 -10.53 6.79 2.06
N GLN A 69 -10.65 5.47 2.00
CA GLN A 69 -10.38 4.58 3.13
C GLN A 69 -8.94 4.06 3.19
N GLN A 70 -8.26 4.05 2.04
CA GLN A 70 -6.91 3.54 1.90
C GLN A 70 -5.86 4.54 2.41
N THR A 71 -4.81 4.01 3.04
CA THR A 71 -3.62 4.79 3.40
C THR A 71 -2.79 5.08 2.16
N LYS A 72 -1.86 6.05 2.25
CA LYS A 72 -0.91 6.30 1.15
C LYS A 72 -0.09 5.05 0.86
N GLY A 73 0.32 4.30 1.91
CA GLY A 73 1.02 3.03 1.75
C GLY A 73 0.23 2.00 0.95
N GLN A 74 -1.06 1.82 1.26
CA GLN A 74 -1.94 0.88 0.55
C GLN A 74 -2.11 1.27 -0.93
N LEU A 75 -2.33 2.56 -1.23
CA LEU A 75 -2.41 3.06 -2.61
C LEU A 75 -1.13 2.79 -3.41
N LEU A 76 0.05 3.06 -2.81
CA LEU A 76 1.33 2.83 -3.47
C LEU A 76 1.62 1.33 -3.64
N ALA A 77 1.20 0.49 -2.68
CA ALA A 77 1.33 -0.96 -2.80
C ALA A 77 0.46 -1.51 -3.94
N SER A 78 -0.75 -0.98 -4.11
CA SER A 78 -1.60 -1.29 -5.26
C SER A 78 -0.92 -0.93 -6.58
N ILE A 79 -0.30 0.25 -6.70
CA ILE A 79 0.47 0.64 -7.90
C ILE A 79 1.60 -0.36 -8.18
N LEU A 80 2.34 -0.79 -7.15
CA LEU A 80 3.37 -1.82 -7.34
C LEU A 80 2.79 -3.14 -7.87
N GLY A 81 1.56 -3.50 -7.49
CA GLY A 81 0.87 -4.71 -7.95
C GLY A 81 0.21 -4.61 -9.32
N GLU A 82 0.08 -3.41 -9.91
CA GLU A 82 -0.54 -3.22 -11.24
C GLU A 82 0.35 -3.72 -12.39
N THR A 83 1.66 -3.86 -12.17
CA THR A 83 2.61 -4.26 -13.21
C THR A 83 3.81 -5.01 -12.64
N ASN A 84 4.54 -5.72 -13.51
CA ASN A 84 5.85 -6.24 -13.17
C ASN A 84 6.86 -5.08 -13.29
N TRP A 85 7.92 -5.10 -12.49
CA TRP A 85 8.91 -4.02 -12.48
C TRP A 85 10.29 -4.55 -12.86
N GLN A 86 11.10 -3.72 -13.51
CA GLN A 86 12.51 -3.98 -13.75
C GLN A 86 13.36 -2.86 -13.17
N GLY A 87 14.40 -3.22 -12.42
CA GLY A 87 15.45 -2.27 -12.08
C GLY A 87 16.22 -1.86 -13.33
N THR A 88 16.46 -0.57 -13.53
CA THR A 88 17.09 -0.04 -14.74
C THR A 88 18.45 0.57 -14.45
N LYS A 89 18.50 1.49 -13.48
CA LYS A 89 19.65 2.33 -13.20
C LYS A 89 19.84 2.51 -11.70
N VAL A 90 21.11 2.67 -11.31
CA VAL A 90 21.49 3.06 -9.96
C VAL A 90 22.28 4.36 -10.05
N TYR A 91 21.81 5.38 -9.35
CA TYR A 91 22.46 6.69 -9.29
C TYR A 91 23.00 6.97 -7.89
N ASP A 92 24.13 7.67 -7.78
CA ASP A 92 24.50 8.29 -6.51
C ASP A 92 23.74 9.62 -6.27
N LYS A 93 24.00 10.28 -5.14
CA LYS A 93 23.39 11.57 -4.79
C LYS A 93 23.66 12.68 -5.81
N ASP A 94 24.77 12.60 -6.55
CA ASP A 94 25.22 13.59 -7.52
C ASP A 94 24.71 13.22 -8.94
N HIS A 95 23.83 12.22 -9.05
CA HIS A 95 23.24 11.67 -10.28
C HIS A 95 24.26 11.01 -11.22
N ASN A 96 25.41 10.56 -10.71
CA ASN A 96 26.31 9.72 -11.49
C ASN A 96 25.75 8.30 -11.59
N ASP A 97 25.80 7.72 -12.79
CA ASP A 97 25.41 6.33 -13.02
C ASP A 97 26.45 5.38 -12.41
N VAL A 98 26.06 4.68 -11.35
CA VAL A 98 26.84 3.66 -10.62
C VAL A 98 26.19 2.28 -10.74
N THR A 99 25.43 2.05 -11.82
CA THR A 99 24.72 0.77 -12.04
C THR A 99 25.70 -0.39 -12.11
N LYS A 100 26.88 -0.21 -12.72
CA LYS A 100 27.90 -1.26 -12.88
C LYS A 100 28.40 -1.80 -11.54
N GLU A 101 28.50 -0.93 -10.54
CA GLU A 101 28.97 -1.24 -9.19
C GLU A 101 27.89 -1.87 -8.30
N ASN A 102 26.62 -1.74 -8.71
CA ASN A 102 25.44 -2.11 -7.93
C ASN A 102 24.50 -3.09 -8.68
N GLN A 103 25.05 -3.90 -9.57
CA GLN A 103 24.28 -4.85 -10.41
C GLN A 103 23.40 -5.81 -9.60
N ASN A 104 23.79 -6.12 -8.36
CA ASN A 104 23.02 -6.97 -7.46
C ASN A 104 21.63 -6.39 -7.10
N PHE A 105 21.44 -5.07 -7.22
CA PHE A 105 20.15 -4.39 -7.02
C PHE A 105 19.25 -4.41 -8.26
N ILE A 106 19.81 -4.79 -9.42
CA ILE A 106 19.07 -4.89 -10.67
C ILE A 106 18.45 -6.28 -10.80
N GLY A 107 17.18 -6.32 -11.18
CA GLY A 107 16.38 -7.53 -11.31
C GLY A 107 14.95 -7.18 -11.69
N LEU A 108 14.12 -8.21 -11.85
CA LEU A 108 12.67 -8.02 -12.01
C LEU A 108 11.98 -8.25 -10.66
N ALA A 109 10.83 -7.63 -10.49
CA ALA A 109 10.01 -7.79 -9.30
C ALA A 109 8.53 -7.95 -9.67
N LYS A 110 7.86 -8.87 -9.00
CA LYS A 110 6.41 -9.00 -9.01
C LYS A 110 5.90 -8.74 -7.60
N TYR A 111 4.82 -7.98 -7.50
CA TYR A 111 4.13 -7.66 -6.26
C TYR A 111 2.65 -8.04 -6.38
N ASP A 112 2.06 -8.48 -5.28
CA ASP A 112 0.61 -8.56 -5.14
C ASP A 112 0.17 -7.92 -3.83
N ALA A 113 -0.47 -6.76 -3.95
CA ALA A 113 -0.92 -5.97 -2.81
C ALA A 113 -2.03 -6.68 -2.01
N LYS A 114 -2.81 -7.56 -2.64
CA LYS A 114 -3.95 -8.23 -1.99
C LYS A 114 -3.47 -9.24 -0.95
N THR A 115 -2.47 -10.05 -1.31
CA THR A 115 -1.88 -11.05 -0.40
C THR A 115 -0.57 -10.56 0.24
N ALA A 116 -0.20 -9.29 0.01
CA ALA A 116 1.00 -8.64 0.51
C ALA A 116 2.30 -9.41 0.18
N ARG A 117 2.37 -10.09 -0.97
CA ARG A 117 3.55 -10.90 -1.35
C ARG A 117 4.39 -10.27 -2.46
N TYR A 118 5.67 -10.57 -2.45
CA TYR A 118 6.60 -10.22 -3.52
C TYR A 118 7.46 -11.42 -3.94
N GLU A 119 8.01 -11.34 -5.15
CA GLU A 119 9.08 -12.22 -5.60
C GLU A 119 10.03 -11.48 -6.55
N PHE A 120 11.32 -11.76 -6.43
CA PHE A 120 12.35 -11.24 -7.33
C PHE A 120 12.81 -12.27 -8.35
N PHE A 121 13.09 -11.79 -9.55
CA PHE A 121 13.50 -12.59 -10.70
C PHE A 121 14.77 -12.01 -11.34
N HIS A 122 15.53 -12.86 -12.01
CA HIS A 122 16.71 -12.44 -12.76
C HIS A 122 16.30 -11.64 -14.00
N ALA A 123 16.92 -10.48 -14.22
CA ALA A 123 16.60 -9.57 -15.34
C ALA A 123 16.68 -10.26 -16.72
N ASN A 124 17.72 -11.08 -16.93
CA ASN A 124 18.00 -11.65 -18.25
C ASN A 124 17.18 -12.91 -18.56
N THR A 125 16.81 -13.70 -17.55
CA THR A 125 16.15 -15.01 -17.75
C THR A 125 14.67 -14.98 -17.36
N GLY A 126 14.26 -14.03 -16.52
CA GLY A 126 12.96 -14.02 -15.87
C GLY A 126 12.74 -15.19 -14.91
N GLU A 127 13.80 -15.94 -14.56
CA GLU A 127 13.73 -17.01 -13.58
C GLU A 127 13.76 -16.43 -12.17
N SER A 128 13.08 -17.10 -11.24
CA SER A 128 13.06 -16.69 -9.83
C SER A 128 14.47 -16.66 -9.24
N ARG A 129 14.76 -15.63 -8.43
CA ARG A 129 15.95 -15.54 -7.58
C ARG A 129 15.81 -16.35 -6.30
N ASN A 130 14.69 -17.08 -6.14
CA ASN A 130 14.26 -17.71 -4.89
C ASN A 130 14.26 -16.71 -3.72
N ASP A 131 13.92 -15.46 -3.98
CA ASP A 131 13.73 -14.40 -2.98
C ASP A 131 12.29 -13.92 -3.04
N SER A 132 11.49 -14.44 -2.12
CA SER A 132 10.07 -14.13 -1.99
C SER A 132 9.67 -14.06 -0.53
N GLY A 133 8.57 -13.36 -0.29
CA GLY A 133 8.04 -13.18 1.06
C GLY A 133 7.00 -12.09 1.13
N THR A 134 6.91 -11.45 2.28
CA THR A 134 5.92 -10.42 2.57
C THR A 134 6.49 -9.03 2.26
N PHE A 135 5.70 -8.17 1.62
CA PHE A 135 6.02 -6.75 1.46
C PHE A 135 4.86 -5.85 1.90
N PHE A 136 5.20 -4.63 2.28
CA PHE A 136 4.23 -3.54 2.40
C PHE A 136 4.93 -2.20 2.22
N ILE A 137 4.13 -1.15 2.02
CA ILE A 137 4.59 0.23 2.11
C ILE A 137 3.98 0.83 3.37
N THR A 138 4.79 1.51 4.19
CA THR A 138 4.29 2.18 5.39
C THR A 138 3.15 3.12 5.05
N ASN A 139 2.19 3.29 5.95
CA ASN A 139 0.91 3.95 5.70
C ASN A 139 1.08 5.45 5.36
N ASP A 140 2.21 6.05 5.75
CA ASP A 140 2.66 7.39 5.35
C ASP A 140 3.28 7.46 3.94
N GLY A 141 3.41 6.32 3.26
CA GLY A 141 3.95 6.14 1.93
C GLY A 141 5.46 6.30 1.81
N LYS A 142 6.21 6.32 2.92
CA LYS A 142 7.64 6.69 2.88
C LYS A 142 8.60 5.52 2.74
N LYS A 143 8.26 4.33 3.22
CA LYS A 143 9.18 3.20 3.23
C LYS A 143 8.53 1.96 2.65
N ARG A 144 9.28 1.23 1.82
CA ARG A 144 8.96 -0.15 1.45
C ARG A 144 9.67 -1.09 2.40
N VAL A 145 8.92 -2.03 2.95
CA VAL A 145 9.42 -3.09 3.83
C VAL A 145 9.32 -4.42 3.09
N LEU A 146 10.38 -5.22 3.17
CA LEU A 146 10.44 -6.60 2.70
C LEU A 146 10.82 -7.49 3.87
N ILE A 147 10.12 -8.61 4.00
CA ILE A 147 10.43 -9.69 4.92
C ILE A 147 10.60 -10.93 4.06
N SER A 148 11.85 -11.29 3.75
CA SER A 148 12.14 -12.45 2.91
C SER A 148 11.94 -13.73 3.72
N GLU A 149 11.11 -14.61 3.19
CA GLU A 149 10.78 -15.90 3.82
C GLU A 149 11.68 -17.02 3.30
N THR A 150 12.41 -16.76 2.21
CA THR A 150 13.31 -17.73 1.58
C THR A 150 14.79 -17.39 1.75
N GLN A 151 15.15 -16.12 2.02
CA GLN A 151 16.54 -15.67 2.13
C GLN A 151 16.92 -15.16 3.53
N ASN A 152 16.03 -15.27 4.52
CA ASN A 152 16.29 -14.92 5.93
C ASN A 152 16.84 -13.48 6.13
N TYR A 153 16.20 -12.49 5.51
CA TYR A 153 16.54 -11.08 5.73
C TYR A 153 15.30 -10.20 5.74
N GLN A 154 15.45 -8.98 6.26
CA GLN A 154 14.48 -7.91 6.13
C GLN A 154 15.14 -6.70 5.49
N ALA A 155 14.38 -5.95 4.69
CA ALA A 155 14.86 -4.70 4.10
C ALA A 155 13.84 -3.60 4.32
N VAL A 156 14.32 -2.44 4.77
CA VAL A 156 13.53 -1.22 4.91
C VAL A 156 14.22 -0.15 4.09
N VAL A 157 13.58 0.29 3.00
CA VAL A 157 14.12 1.28 2.08
C VAL A 157 13.19 2.48 1.98
N GLU A 158 13.75 3.68 1.93
CA GLU A 158 12.97 4.92 1.75
C GLU A 158 12.62 5.09 0.27
N LEU A 159 11.34 5.28 -0.02
CA LEU A 159 10.83 5.56 -1.36
C LEU A 159 11.03 7.05 -1.66
N THR A 160 11.67 7.33 -2.79
CA THR A 160 11.92 8.71 -3.26
C THR A 160 10.98 9.08 -4.41
N GLN A 161 10.49 8.08 -5.16
CA GLN A 161 9.46 8.22 -6.18
C GLN A 161 8.66 6.92 -6.27
N LEU A 162 7.35 7.02 -6.47
CA LEU A 162 6.50 5.88 -6.84
C LEU A 162 5.23 6.40 -7.52
N ASP A 163 5.12 6.13 -8.81
CA ASP A 163 3.95 6.37 -9.66
C ASP A 163 3.83 5.22 -10.67
N LYS A 164 2.94 5.35 -11.67
CA LYS A 164 2.69 4.27 -12.66
C LYS A 164 3.81 4.10 -13.68
N GLU A 165 4.71 5.06 -13.79
CA GLU A 165 5.81 5.06 -14.78
C GLU A 165 7.15 4.68 -14.15
N LYS A 166 7.32 4.98 -12.85
CA LYS A 166 8.60 4.79 -12.16
C LYS A 166 8.43 4.58 -10.67
N PHE A 167 9.25 3.69 -10.09
CA PHE A 167 9.52 3.72 -8.66
C PHE A 167 11.02 3.71 -8.36
N THR A 168 11.40 4.49 -7.36
CA THR A 168 12.78 4.63 -6.90
C THR A 168 12.82 4.57 -5.39
N TYR A 169 13.79 3.84 -4.86
CA TYR A 169 14.13 3.87 -3.44
C TYR A 169 15.62 4.16 -3.26
N LYS A 170 15.98 4.64 -2.07
CA LYS A 170 17.37 4.84 -1.68
C LYS A 170 17.84 3.79 -0.67
N ARG A 171 19.11 3.41 -0.77
CA ARG A 171 19.81 2.49 0.14
C ARG A 171 21.32 2.68 0.06
N MET A 172 22.06 2.04 0.95
CA MET A 172 23.52 1.95 0.81
C MET A 172 23.90 1.03 -0.35
N GLY A 173 24.84 1.49 -1.17
CA GLY A 173 25.46 0.82 -2.31
C GLY A 173 26.92 1.24 -2.45
N LYS A 174 27.51 1.01 -3.63
CA LYS A 174 28.92 1.29 -3.93
C LYS A 174 29.08 2.39 -4.98
N ASP A 175 30.05 3.28 -4.80
CA ASP A 175 30.48 4.21 -5.85
C ASP A 175 31.50 3.56 -6.80
N ALA A 176 31.92 4.29 -7.84
CA ALA A 176 32.93 3.83 -8.82
C ALA A 176 34.31 3.48 -8.20
N LYS A 177 34.58 3.91 -6.97
CA LYS A 177 35.80 3.61 -6.21
C LYS A 177 35.60 2.47 -5.20
N GLY A 178 34.40 1.91 -5.10
CA GLY A 178 34.04 0.85 -4.15
C GLY A 178 33.71 1.35 -2.73
N ASN A 179 33.57 2.66 -2.52
CA ASN A 179 33.18 3.22 -1.23
C ASN A 179 31.68 3.03 -1.00
N ASP A 180 31.29 2.87 0.27
CA ASP A 180 29.88 2.85 0.65
C ASP A 180 29.26 4.25 0.51
N VAL A 181 28.24 4.36 -0.32
CA VAL A 181 27.49 5.61 -0.56
C VAL A 181 25.99 5.34 -0.61
N GLU A 182 25.19 6.38 -0.37
CA GLU A 182 23.75 6.31 -0.64
C GLU A 182 23.53 6.31 -2.16
N VAL A 183 22.73 5.36 -2.62
CA VAL A 183 22.35 5.20 -4.03
C VAL A 183 20.84 5.11 -4.18
N PHE A 184 20.35 5.50 -5.35
CA PHE A 184 18.96 5.54 -5.76
C PHE A 184 18.75 4.48 -6.85
N VAL A 185 17.94 3.47 -6.55
CA VAL A 185 17.68 2.34 -7.46
C VAL A 185 16.38 2.59 -8.19
N GLU A 186 16.47 2.93 -9.48
CA GLU A 186 15.35 3.23 -10.36
C GLU A 186 14.75 1.94 -10.93
N HIS A 187 13.42 1.91 -11.02
CA HIS A 187 12.67 0.84 -11.66
C HIS A 187 11.58 1.43 -12.56
N VAL A 188 11.30 0.73 -13.65
CA VAL A 188 10.20 1.05 -14.59
C VAL A 188 9.34 -0.20 -14.82
N PRO A 189 8.12 -0.06 -15.37
CA PRO A 189 7.30 -1.20 -15.77
C PRO A 189 8.03 -2.16 -16.72
N TYR A 190 7.78 -3.46 -16.54
CA TYR A 190 8.32 -4.56 -17.33
C TYR A 190 7.18 -5.32 -18.03
N HIS A 191 7.29 -5.45 -19.35
CA HIS A 191 6.22 -6.01 -20.19
C HIS A 191 6.70 -7.12 -21.14
N GLU A 192 7.98 -7.50 -21.11
CA GLU A 192 8.52 -8.44 -22.11
C GLU A 192 8.15 -9.90 -21.84
N LYS A 193 8.04 -10.29 -20.56
CA LYS A 193 7.69 -11.64 -20.14
C LYS A 193 6.72 -11.59 -18.96
N GLU A 194 5.73 -12.47 -18.97
CA GLU A 194 4.87 -12.63 -17.81
C GLU A 194 5.65 -13.30 -16.67
N LEU A 195 5.64 -12.66 -15.50
CA LEU A 195 6.21 -13.22 -14.28
C LEU A 195 5.11 -13.92 -13.49
N SER A 196 5.38 -15.13 -13.03
CA SER A 196 4.49 -15.89 -12.18
C SER A 196 5.17 -16.19 -10.85
N PHE A 197 4.44 -16.07 -9.76
CA PHE A 197 4.92 -16.50 -8.46
C PHE A 197 5.25 -18.00 -8.49
N THR A 198 6.41 -18.39 -7.99
CA THR A 198 6.85 -19.79 -7.99
C THR A 198 6.18 -20.63 -6.91
N ARG A 199 5.65 -19.97 -5.88
CA ARG A 199 4.96 -20.60 -4.75
C ARG A 199 3.48 -20.20 -4.75
N PRO A 200 2.57 -21.14 -4.44
CA PRO A 200 1.16 -20.82 -4.29
C PRO A 200 0.93 -19.88 -3.12
N ASP A 201 -0.25 -19.27 -3.08
CA ASP A 201 -0.70 -18.45 -1.95
C ASP A 201 -0.70 -19.30 -0.67
N LYS A 202 -0.35 -18.67 0.45
CA LYS A 202 -0.44 -19.32 1.75
C LYS A 202 -1.90 -19.55 2.10
N ASN A 203 -2.26 -20.79 2.39
CA ASN A 203 -3.57 -21.09 2.95
C ASN A 203 -3.53 -20.84 4.47
N LEU A 204 -4.21 -19.80 4.94
CA LEU A 204 -4.24 -19.38 6.35
C LEU A 204 -5.61 -19.74 6.95
N GLU A 205 -5.76 -20.98 7.40
CA GLU A 205 -7.05 -21.50 7.91
C GLU A 205 -7.16 -21.51 9.44
N SER A 206 -6.05 -21.29 10.16
CA SER A 206 -6.03 -21.31 11.62
C SER A 206 -6.87 -20.18 12.20
N SER A 207 -7.76 -20.53 13.14
CA SER A 207 -8.54 -19.55 13.89
C SER A 207 -8.87 -20.05 15.29
N THR A 208 -8.74 -19.15 16.28
CA THR A 208 -9.14 -19.38 17.68
C THR A 208 -10.33 -18.50 18.09
N GLY A 209 -10.93 -17.76 17.14
CA GLY A 209 -11.99 -16.83 17.42
C GLY A 209 -12.46 -16.05 16.19
N LYS A 210 -13.25 -14.99 16.42
CA LYS A 210 -13.73 -14.13 15.33
C LYS A 210 -12.57 -13.31 14.74
N ILE A 211 -12.40 -13.36 13.42
CA ILE A 211 -11.53 -12.45 12.66
C ILE A 211 -12.40 -11.39 11.98
N VAL A 212 -12.15 -10.12 12.30
CA VAL A 212 -12.83 -8.98 11.67
C VAL A 212 -12.15 -8.69 10.33
N THR A 213 -12.92 -8.66 9.24
CA THR A 213 -12.41 -8.51 7.87
C THR A 213 -12.96 -7.28 7.14
N ASP A 214 -13.95 -6.61 7.71
CA ASP A 214 -14.60 -5.40 7.19
C ASP A 214 -13.98 -4.10 7.75
N VAL A 215 -13.00 -4.22 8.64
CA VAL A 215 -12.23 -3.11 9.20
C VAL A 215 -10.74 -3.41 9.04
N ASP A 216 -9.99 -2.41 8.58
CA ASP A 216 -8.53 -2.47 8.46
C ASP A 216 -7.88 -2.88 9.80
N GLY A 217 -7.09 -3.96 9.77
CA GLY A 217 -6.42 -4.51 10.95
C GLY A 217 -5.50 -3.50 11.64
N ASP A 218 -4.84 -2.60 10.91
CA ASP A 218 -3.99 -1.56 11.49
C ASP A 218 -4.83 -0.59 12.35
N LYS A 219 -6.09 -0.32 11.94
CA LYS A 219 -7.01 0.52 12.71
C LYS A 219 -7.48 -0.19 13.99
N ILE A 220 -7.68 -1.50 13.95
CA ILE A 220 -8.04 -2.30 15.13
C ILE A 220 -6.87 -2.31 16.12
N LEU A 221 -5.67 -2.68 15.68
CA LEU A 221 -4.49 -2.80 16.55
C LEU A 221 -4.08 -1.45 17.16
N SER A 222 -4.19 -0.35 16.42
CA SER A 222 -3.84 0.99 16.93
C SER A 222 -4.91 1.66 17.79
N SER A 223 -6.09 1.05 17.95
CA SER A 223 -7.20 1.66 18.70
C SER A 223 -6.96 1.74 20.22
N THR A 224 -6.04 0.93 20.73
CA THR A 224 -5.70 0.85 22.16
C THR A 224 -4.26 0.34 22.33
N LEU A 225 -3.74 0.41 23.55
CA LEU A 225 -2.62 -0.43 23.96
C LEU A 225 -3.10 -1.85 24.22
N TRP A 226 -2.24 -2.82 23.93
CA TRP A 226 -2.52 -4.24 24.15
C TRP A 226 -1.50 -4.82 25.12
N ASN A 227 -1.90 -5.78 25.95
CA ASN A 227 -0.94 -6.62 26.65
C ASN A 227 -1.24 -8.09 26.36
N GLY A 228 -0.20 -8.88 26.15
CA GLY A 228 -0.35 -10.35 26.11
C GLY A 228 -0.97 -10.82 27.43
N THR A 229 -1.99 -11.68 27.36
CA THR A 229 -2.72 -12.17 28.54
C THR A 229 -2.45 -13.63 28.84
N VAL A 230 -2.41 -14.46 27.79
CA VAL A 230 -2.23 -15.91 27.90
C VAL A 230 -1.58 -16.45 26.62
N VAL A 231 -0.73 -17.47 26.76
CA VAL A 231 -0.22 -18.29 25.66
C VAL A 231 -0.82 -19.68 25.80
N LEU A 232 -1.57 -20.12 24.80
CA LEU A 232 -2.23 -21.43 24.77
C LEU A 232 -1.54 -22.34 23.74
N ASP A 233 -1.46 -23.64 24.04
CA ASP A 233 -1.09 -24.66 23.04
C ASP A 233 -2.28 -25.00 22.10
N GLU A 234 -2.06 -25.89 21.14
CA GLU A 234 -3.09 -26.33 20.18
C GLU A 234 -4.30 -27.00 20.85
N GLN A 235 -4.14 -27.53 22.07
CA GLN A 235 -5.21 -28.15 22.85
C GLN A 235 -5.92 -27.14 23.78
N GLY A 236 -5.46 -25.89 23.81
CA GLY A 236 -6.01 -24.83 24.65
C GLY A 236 -5.49 -24.83 26.09
N ASN A 237 -4.39 -25.53 26.39
CA ASN A 237 -3.78 -25.51 27.72
C ASN A 237 -2.93 -24.24 27.91
N ASP A 238 -2.97 -23.68 29.12
CA ASP A 238 -2.14 -22.51 29.48
C ASP A 238 -0.66 -22.90 29.62
N VAL A 239 0.15 -22.39 28.70
CA VAL A 239 1.60 -22.56 28.64
C VAL A 239 2.35 -21.23 28.81
N THR A 240 1.69 -20.20 29.35
CA THR A 240 2.24 -18.84 29.53
C THR A 240 3.51 -18.84 30.36
N LYS A 241 3.57 -19.67 31.41
CA LYS A 241 4.75 -19.82 32.29
C LYS A 241 6.03 -20.14 31.51
N TYR A 242 5.91 -20.91 30.43
CA TYR A 242 7.05 -21.36 29.61
C TYR A 242 7.36 -20.40 28.45
N ASN A 243 6.48 -19.45 28.18
CA ASN A 243 6.53 -18.53 27.04
C ASN A 243 6.40 -17.06 27.48
N SER A 244 6.89 -16.75 28.68
CA SER A 244 6.75 -15.41 29.28
C SER A 244 7.43 -14.31 28.47
N ASN A 245 8.43 -14.66 27.65
CA ASN A 245 9.08 -13.75 26.71
C ASN A 245 8.16 -13.25 25.57
N LEU A 246 7.00 -13.87 25.36
CA LEU A 246 5.99 -13.42 24.40
C LEU A 246 4.98 -12.42 25.02
N ILE A 247 5.04 -12.21 26.33
CA ILE A 247 4.15 -11.28 27.04
C ILE A 247 4.79 -9.89 27.06
N SER A 248 4.13 -8.92 26.45
CA SER A 248 4.58 -7.53 26.39
C SER A 248 3.38 -6.58 26.36
N LEU A 249 3.61 -5.34 26.77
CA LEU A 249 2.73 -4.22 26.43
C LEU A 249 3.08 -3.79 24.99
N ALA A 250 2.10 -3.76 24.10
CA ALA A 250 2.27 -3.47 22.69
C ALA A 250 1.56 -2.18 22.30
N LYS A 251 2.26 -1.36 21.53
CA LYS A 251 1.73 -0.14 20.92
C LYS A 251 1.88 -0.22 19.41
N TYR A 252 0.82 0.11 18.68
CA TYR A 252 0.80 0.18 17.23
C TYR A 252 0.36 1.57 16.75
N ASP A 253 0.99 2.08 15.70
CA ASP A 253 0.62 3.33 15.04
C ASP A 253 0.22 3.08 13.57
N LYS A 254 -1.09 3.16 13.31
CA LYS A 254 -1.65 2.99 11.96
C LYS A 254 -1.19 4.03 10.95
N ASN A 255 -0.70 5.20 11.36
CA ASN A 255 -0.31 6.23 10.39
C ASN A 255 1.09 5.96 9.82
N THR A 256 1.95 5.29 10.58
CA THR A 256 3.37 5.10 10.24
C THR A 256 3.80 3.63 10.16
N ASN A 257 2.92 2.69 10.52
CA ASN A 257 3.22 1.26 10.76
C ASN A 257 4.33 1.02 11.79
N LYS A 258 4.63 2.00 12.65
CA LYS A 258 5.51 1.77 13.79
C LYS A 258 4.80 0.91 14.82
N TYR A 259 5.55 0.01 15.42
CA TYR A 259 5.14 -0.73 16.61
C TYR A 259 6.28 -0.75 17.61
N GLU A 260 5.94 -0.92 18.88
CA GLU A 260 6.91 -1.04 19.96
C GLU A 260 6.36 -1.96 21.05
N PHE A 261 7.25 -2.78 21.62
CA PHE A 261 6.96 -3.67 22.73
C PHE A 261 7.67 -3.17 23.97
N PHE A 262 6.94 -3.07 25.06
CA PHE A 262 7.40 -2.62 26.36
C PHE A 262 7.27 -3.75 27.38
N ASN A 263 8.11 -3.71 28.41
CA ASN A 263 7.95 -4.57 29.56
C ASN A 263 6.66 -4.19 30.29
N VAL A 264 5.86 -5.18 30.70
CA VAL A 264 4.59 -4.93 31.38
C VAL A 264 4.79 -4.37 32.80
N ASN A 265 5.96 -4.63 33.41
CA ASN A 265 6.22 -4.38 34.83
C ASN A 265 7.10 -3.14 35.10
N THR A 266 7.62 -2.47 34.08
CA THR A 266 8.55 -1.32 34.20
C THR A 266 8.21 -0.25 33.19
#